data_AF-A0A842QAD0-F1
#
_entry.id   AF-A0A842QAD0-F1
#
_cell.length_a   1.000
_cell.length_b   1.000
_cell.length_c   1.000
_cell.angle_alpha   90.00
_cell.angle_beta   90.00
_cell.angle_gamma   90.00
#
_symmetry.space_group_name_H-M   'P 1'
#
loop_
_entity.id
_entity.type
_entity.pdbx_description
1 polymer ?
#
loop_
_entity_poly.entity_id
_entity_poly.type
_entity_poly.pdbx_seq_one_letter_code
_entity_poly.pdbx_strand_id
1 'polypeptide(L)'
;MTQENGSGGPMKARTDLVDMLLCDPEVTEALVTIIKSELEDMQEGEAGKQISETLHEAAARTNVEDANQRNILYWLTQTGSDVRQMILVQTIEALLEYPECRKPTLDALEKISSRENVDMVMQWVNKQILTLEQAVYVLLYPEASAALE
;
A
#
# COMPACT_ATOMS: atom_id res chain seq x y z
N MET A 1 3.94 -17.13 28.80
CA MET A 1 4.40 -15.73 28.99
C MET A 1 5.34 -15.43 27.84
N THR A 2 4.81 -14.86 26.77
CA THR A 2 5.59 -14.44 25.60
C THR A 2 5.76 -12.94 25.72
N GLN A 3 7.01 -12.51 25.89
CA GLN A 3 7.37 -11.11 25.98
C GLN A 3 7.14 -10.44 24.62
N GLU A 4 6.06 -9.68 24.50
CA GLU A 4 5.95 -8.59 23.54
C GLU A 4 6.81 -7.44 24.07
N ASN A 5 8.03 -7.30 23.56
CA ASN A 5 8.86 -6.12 23.78
C ASN A 5 9.76 -5.91 22.55
N GLY A 6 9.38 -4.97 21.68
CA GLY A 6 10.31 -4.35 20.71
C GLY A 6 9.82 -4.26 19.25
N SER A 7 9.18 -3.15 18.91
CA SER A 7 9.35 -2.41 17.63
C SER A 7 9.07 -3.07 16.25
N GLY A 8 8.33 -4.17 16.14
CA GLY A 8 8.00 -4.76 14.83
C GLY A 8 6.61 -5.39 14.79
N GLY A 9 5.64 -4.67 14.24
CA GLY A 9 4.26 -5.15 14.09
C GLY A 9 3.63 -4.56 12.82
N PRO A 10 2.51 -5.12 12.33
CA PRO A 10 1.92 -4.71 11.06
C PRO A 10 1.52 -3.23 11.08
N MET A 11 1.06 -2.73 12.23
CA MET A 11 0.73 -1.32 12.42
C MET A 11 1.96 -0.40 12.31
N LYS A 12 3.10 -0.85 12.84
CA LYS A 12 4.37 -0.12 12.72
C LYS A 12 4.87 -0.17 11.28
N ALA A 13 4.78 -1.32 10.61
CA ALA A 13 5.14 -1.42 9.19
C ALA A 13 4.30 -0.50 8.31
N ARG A 14 2.99 -0.42 8.56
CA ARG A 14 2.09 0.53 7.89
C ARG A 14 2.52 1.97 8.15
N THR A 15 2.75 2.36 9.41
CA THR A 15 3.20 3.74 9.72
C THR A 15 4.55 4.06 9.09
N ASP A 16 5.52 3.15 9.20
CA ASP A 16 6.85 3.30 8.59
C ASP A 16 6.75 3.43 7.05
N LEU A 17 5.83 2.70 6.42
CA LEU A 17 5.59 2.78 4.98
C LEU A 17 4.91 4.10 4.58
N VAL A 18 3.93 4.57 5.35
CA VAL A 18 3.32 5.88 5.15
C VAL A 18 4.39 6.98 5.26
N ASP A 19 5.21 6.97 6.32
CA ASP A 19 6.26 7.97 6.53
C ASP A 19 7.28 7.98 5.39
N MET A 20 7.68 6.79 4.91
CA MET A 20 8.57 6.64 3.75
C MET A 20 7.94 7.24 2.50
N LEU A 21 6.69 6.88 2.19
CA LEU A 21 6.02 7.35 0.99
C LEU A 21 5.74 8.86 1.08
N LEU A 22 5.29 9.40 2.21
CA LEU A 22 5.07 10.84 2.39
C LEU A 22 6.30 11.70 2.01
N CYS A 23 7.50 11.16 2.25
CA CYS A 23 8.74 11.86 1.98
C CYS A 23 9.29 11.60 0.55
N ASP A 24 8.74 10.64 -0.20
CA ASP A 24 9.27 10.24 -1.51
C ASP A 24 8.77 11.20 -2.61
N PRO A 25 9.66 11.87 -3.37
CA PRO A 25 9.24 12.62 -4.55
C PRO A 25 8.58 11.74 -5.64
N GLU A 26 8.77 10.42 -5.59
CA GLU A 26 8.25 9.44 -6.57
C GLU A 26 7.21 8.48 -5.96
N VAL A 27 6.39 8.96 -5.02
CA VAL A 27 5.29 8.19 -4.38
C VAL A 27 4.48 7.35 -5.37
N THR A 28 4.13 7.95 -6.52
CA THR A 28 3.27 7.29 -7.50
C THR A 28 3.90 6.00 -8.02
N GLU A 29 5.17 6.03 -8.39
CA GLU A 29 5.92 4.92 -8.96
C GLU A 29 6.17 3.85 -7.90
N ALA A 30 6.56 4.25 -6.69
CA ALA A 30 6.76 3.34 -5.57
C ALA A 30 5.47 2.59 -5.22
N LEU A 31 4.34 3.30 -5.12
CA LEU A 31 3.03 2.70 -4.87
C LEU A 31 2.62 1.72 -5.98
N VAL A 32 2.78 2.12 -7.25
CA VAL A 32 2.43 1.26 -8.39
C VAL A 32 3.20 -0.05 -8.34
N THR A 33 4.52 -0.01 -8.09
CA THR A 33 5.32 -1.22 -8.02
C THR A 33 4.90 -2.10 -6.86
N ILE A 34 4.74 -1.53 -5.66
CA ILE A 34 4.32 -2.28 -4.47
C ILE A 34 2.94 -2.93 -4.67
N ILE A 35 1.96 -2.21 -5.22
CA ILE A 35 0.62 -2.73 -5.50
C ILE A 35 0.68 -3.85 -6.54
N LYS A 36 1.39 -3.65 -7.65
CA LYS A 36 1.52 -4.69 -8.69
C LYS A 36 2.17 -5.96 -8.16
N SER A 37 3.24 -5.82 -7.39
CA SER A 37 3.92 -6.97 -6.79
C SER A 37 3.05 -7.75 -5.80
N GLU A 38 2.09 -7.10 -5.12
CA GLU A 38 1.08 -7.83 -4.32
C GLU A 38 0.05 -8.54 -5.22
N LEU A 39 -0.43 -7.87 -6.27
CA LEU A 39 -1.49 -8.39 -7.14
C LEU A 39 -1.02 -9.53 -8.06
N GLU A 40 0.26 -9.58 -8.43
CA GLU A 40 0.82 -10.60 -9.32
C GLU A 40 1.13 -11.94 -8.64
N ASP A 41 0.61 -12.18 -7.42
CA ASP A 41 0.80 -13.36 -6.58
C ASP A 41 2.30 -13.62 -6.28
N MET A 42 2.71 -13.30 -5.05
CA MET A 42 4.10 -13.37 -4.56
C MET A 42 4.75 -14.77 -4.58
N GLN A 43 4.06 -15.79 -5.09
CA GLN A 43 4.62 -17.15 -5.24
C GLN A 43 5.76 -17.24 -6.27
N GLU A 44 5.86 -16.27 -7.19
CA GLU A 44 7.07 -16.10 -8.01
C GLU A 44 7.98 -15.06 -7.36
N GLY A 45 9.14 -15.50 -6.87
CA GLY A 45 10.07 -14.74 -6.01
C GLY A 45 10.62 -13.42 -6.56
N GLU A 46 10.20 -12.98 -7.74
CA GLU A 46 10.53 -11.67 -8.31
C GLU A 46 9.74 -10.54 -7.64
N ALA A 47 8.51 -10.78 -7.18
CA ALA A 47 7.68 -9.76 -6.52
C ALA A 47 8.32 -9.22 -5.22
N GLY A 48 8.85 -10.12 -4.39
CA GLY A 48 9.57 -9.73 -3.17
C GLY A 48 10.84 -8.93 -3.45
N LYS A 49 11.52 -9.23 -4.58
CA LYS A 49 12.71 -8.49 -5.02
C LYS A 49 12.35 -7.09 -5.52
N GLN A 50 11.31 -6.95 -6.32
CA GLN A 50 10.81 -5.65 -6.78
C GLN A 50 10.37 -4.75 -5.62
N ILE A 51 9.66 -5.31 -4.64
CA ILE A 51 9.30 -4.57 -3.41
C ILE A 51 10.57 -4.17 -2.65
N SER A 52 11.52 -5.08 -2.48
CA SER A 52 12.78 -4.77 -1.78
C SER A 52 13.58 -3.66 -2.47
N GLU A 53 13.70 -3.69 -3.80
CA GLU A 53 14.40 -2.68 -4.59
C GLU A 53 13.68 -1.33 -4.49
N THR A 54 12.36 -1.32 -4.66
CA THR A 54 11.53 -0.12 -4.54
C THR A 54 11.65 0.52 -3.16
N LEU A 55 11.57 -0.28 -2.08
CA LEU A 55 11.74 0.21 -0.72
C LEU A 55 13.16 0.71 -0.45
N HIS A 56 14.17 0.13 -1.09
CA HIS A 56 15.55 0.58 -0.95
C HIS A 56 15.78 1.94 -1.64
N GLU A 57 15.24 2.11 -2.84
CA GLU A 57 15.28 3.39 -3.57
C GLU A 57 14.52 4.48 -2.82
N ALA A 58 13.30 4.18 -2.35
CA ALA A 58 12.50 5.11 -1.56
C ALA A 58 13.21 5.48 -0.24
N ALA A 59 13.77 4.51 0.50
CA ALA A 59 14.52 4.77 1.73
C ALA A 59 15.77 5.65 1.49
N ALA A 60 16.50 5.42 0.40
CA ALA A 60 17.66 6.22 0.03
C ALA A 60 17.32 7.69 -0.25
N ARG A 61 16.10 7.97 -0.72
CA ARG A 61 15.60 9.32 -0.97
C ARG A 61 15.03 10.02 0.27
N THR A 62 14.61 9.26 1.28
CA THR A 62 13.77 9.74 2.39
C THR A 62 14.45 9.72 3.76
N ASN A 63 15.70 9.21 3.84
CA ASN A 63 16.49 9.10 5.07
C ASN A 63 15.78 8.29 6.18
N VAL A 64 14.94 7.32 5.78
CA VAL A 64 14.31 6.36 6.69
C VAL A 64 15.35 5.36 7.19
N GLU A 65 15.29 5.00 8.47
CA GLU A 65 16.23 4.06 9.08
C GLU A 65 16.11 2.64 8.48
N ASP A 66 17.25 1.96 8.26
CA ASP A 66 17.32 0.57 7.77
C ASP A 66 16.41 -0.40 8.54
N ALA A 67 16.25 -0.19 9.85
CA ALA A 67 15.38 -1.03 10.68
C ALA A 67 13.90 -0.93 10.28
N ASN A 68 13.44 0.28 9.93
CA ASN A 68 12.08 0.52 9.46
C ASN A 68 11.90 -0.09 8.07
N GLN A 69 12.87 0.07 7.17
CA GLN A 69 12.82 -0.56 5.84
C GLN A 69 12.69 -2.09 5.93
N ARG A 70 13.49 -2.74 6.79
CA ARG A 70 13.43 -4.21 7.00
C ARG A 70 12.10 -4.63 7.59
N ASN A 71 11.53 -3.84 8.50
CA ASN A 71 10.22 -4.10 9.08
C ASN A 71 9.12 -4.06 8.00
N ILE A 72 9.10 -3.01 7.17
CA ILE A 72 8.16 -2.91 6.04
C ILE A 72 8.30 -4.13 5.11
N LEU A 73 9.53 -4.45 4.69
CA LEU A 73 9.79 -5.55 3.78
C LEU A 73 9.32 -6.90 4.35
N TYR A 74 9.59 -7.16 5.64
CA TYR A 74 9.13 -8.38 6.31
C TYR A 74 7.60 -8.51 6.25
N TRP A 75 6.88 -7.45 6.65
CA TRP A 75 5.41 -7.49 6.70
C TRP A 75 4.76 -7.44 5.31
N LEU A 76 5.44 -6.94 4.29
CA LEU A 76 4.96 -6.97 2.91
C LEU A 76 5.34 -8.24 2.15
N THR A 77 6.20 -9.12 2.67
CA THR A 77 6.65 -10.30 1.88
C THR A 77 6.60 -11.63 2.63
N GLN A 78 6.65 -11.62 3.96
CA GLN A 78 6.77 -12.83 4.78
C GLN A 78 5.50 -13.17 5.57
N THR A 79 4.41 -12.42 5.38
CA THR A 79 3.13 -12.66 6.08
C THR A 79 2.02 -13.04 5.13
N GLY A 80 0.90 -13.56 5.67
CA GLY A 80 -0.26 -13.95 4.88
C GLY A 80 -0.91 -12.77 4.14
N SER A 81 -1.65 -13.07 3.06
CA SER A 81 -2.33 -12.10 2.20
C SER A 81 -3.15 -11.09 2.99
N ASP A 82 -3.95 -11.54 3.96
CA ASP A 82 -4.86 -10.66 4.71
C ASP A 82 -4.11 -9.53 5.43
N VAL A 83 -2.93 -9.84 5.98
CA VAL A 83 -2.09 -8.85 6.67
C VAL A 83 -1.47 -7.87 5.67
N ARG A 84 -1.00 -8.36 4.53
CA ARG A 84 -0.41 -7.52 3.48
C ARG A 84 -1.45 -6.59 2.85
N GLN A 85 -2.62 -7.13 2.51
CA GLN A 85 -3.76 -6.39 1.98
C GLN A 85 -4.19 -5.30 2.97
N MET A 86 -4.33 -5.62 4.26
CA MET A 86 -4.63 -4.63 5.29
C MET A 86 -3.59 -3.50 5.34
N ILE A 87 -2.29 -3.83 5.34
CA ILE A 87 -1.22 -2.83 5.34
C ILE A 87 -1.32 -1.92 4.12
N LEU A 88 -1.51 -2.47 2.92
CA LEU A 88 -1.58 -1.71 1.68
C LEU A 88 -2.82 -0.81 1.63
N VAL A 89 -3.99 -1.37 1.94
CA VAL A 89 -5.26 -0.63 1.92
C VAL A 89 -5.20 0.56 2.87
N GLN A 90 -4.77 0.33 4.11
CA GLN A 90 -4.67 1.40 5.11
C GLN A 90 -3.56 2.41 4.81
N THR A 91 -2.47 1.99 4.15
CA THR A 91 -1.42 2.91 3.69
C THR A 91 -1.96 3.85 2.61
N ILE A 92 -2.65 3.30 1.61
CA ILE A 92 -3.21 4.08 0.50
C ILE A 92 -4.33 4.99 0.99
N GLU A 93 -5.19 4.49 1.89
CA GLU A 93 -6.20 5.32 2.56
C GLU A 93 -5.55 6.53 3.25
N ALA A 94 -4.53 6.29 4.08
CA ALA A 94 -3.81 7.37 4.76
C ALA A 94 -3.22 8.38 3.76
N LEU A 95 -2.54 7.92 2.71
CA LEU A 95 -1.95 8.78 1.68
C LEU A 95 -2.98 9.62 0.91
N LEU A 96 -4.21 9.11 0.75
CA LEU A 96 -5.31 9.87 0.15
C LEU A 96 -5.87 10.97 1.07
N GLU A 97 -5.67 10.86 2.39
CA GLU A 97 -6.02 11.90 3.37
C GLU A 97 -5.00 13.04 3.41
N TYR A 98 -3.73 12.79 3.08
CA TYR A 98 -2.69 13.81 2.98
C TYR A 98 -2.81 14.61 1.67
N PRO A 99 -3.06 15.93 1.70
CA PRO A 99 -3.26 16.74 0.48
C PRO A 99 -2.12 16.64 -0.54
N GLU A 100 -0.88 16.58 -0.06
CA GLU A 100 0.35 16.47 -0.85
C GLU A 100 0.49 15.13 -1.58
N CYS A 101 -0.05 14.05 -1.00
CA CYS A 101 0.04 12.70 -1.55
C CYS A 101 -1.24 12.25 -2.26
N ARG A 102 -2.37 12.94 -2.05
CA ARG A 102 -3.65 12.57 -2.63
C ARG A 102 -3.61 12.44 -4.15
N LYS A 103 -3.08 13.43 -4.86
CA LYS A 103 -2.98 13.37 -6.33
C LYS A 103 -2.01 12.27 -6.80
N PRO A 104 -0.77 12.19 -6.31
CA PRO A 104 0.14 11.07 -6.63
C PRO A 104 -0.47 9.68 -6.38
N THR A 105 -1.22 9.54 -5.28
CA THR A 105 -1.86 8.27 -4.91
C THR A 105 -3.02 7.92 -5.83
N LEU A 106 -3.84 8.91 -6.22
CA LEU A 106 -4.87 8.70 -7.25
C LEU A 106 -4.24 8.35 -8.59
N ASP A 107 -3.20 9.07 -9.03
CA ASP A 107 -2.48 8.80 -10.27
C ASP A 107 -1.86 7.37 -10.25
N ALA A 108 -1.45 6.86 -9.08
CA ALA A 108 -1.00 5.48 -8.91
C ALA A 108 -2.16 4.48 -9.06
N LEU A 109 -3.29 4.72 -8.41
CA LEU A 109 -4.49 3.87 -8.52
C LEU A 109 -5.03 3.82 -9.95
N GLU A 110 -4.97 4.93 -10.70
CA GLU A 110 -5.38 4.98 -12.11
C GLU A 110 -4.53 4.06 -12.99
N LYS A 111 -3.22 3.93 -12.70
CA LYS A 111 -2.32 3.00 -13.42
C LYS A 111 -2.63 1.52 -13.15
N ILE A 112 -3.37 1.21 -12.10
CA ILE A 112 -3.75 -0.15 -11.71
C ILE A 112 -5.19 -0.48 -12.16
N SER A 113 -6.14 0.41 -11.84
CA SER A 113 -7.58 0.13 -11.97
C SER A 113 -8.24 0.88 -13.14
N SER A 114 -7.50 1.72 -13.87
CA SER A 114 -8.00 2.72 -14.83
C SER A 114 -8.65 3.96 -14.19
N ARG A 115 -8.58 5.08 -14.89
CA ARG A 115 -9.16 6.35 -14.46
C ARG A 115 -10.67 6.32 -14.29
N GLU A 116 -11.38 5.67 -15.20
CA GLU A 116 -12.84 5.59 -15.14
C GLU A 116 -13.32 4.89 -13.86
N ASN A 117 -12.66 3.79 -13.48
CA ASN A 117 -12.97 3.07 -12.24
C ASN A 117 -12.62 3.89 -10.99
N VAL A 118 -11.45 4.53 -10.96
CA VAL A 118 -11.07 5.42 -9.85
C VAL A 118 -12.07 6.55 -9.69
N ASP A 119 -12.43 7.24 -10.78
CA ASP A 119 -13.42 8.32 -10.76
C ASP A 119 -14.79 7.84 -10.26
N MET A 120 -15.24 6.67 -10.72
CA MET A 120 -16.51 6.07 -10.30
C MET A 120 -16.51 5.74 -8.79
N VAL A 121 -15.47 5.04 -8.31
CA VAL A 121 -15.36 4.63 -6.90
C VAL A 121 -15.22 5.84 -5.98
N MET A 122 -14.44 6.85 -6.37
CA MET A 122 -14.30 8.08 -5.59
C MET A 122 -15.60 8.91 -5.55
N GLN A 123 -16.44 8.83 -6.59
CA GLN A 123 -17.80 9.39 -6.53
C GLN A 123 -18.68 8.67 -5.50
N TRP A 124 -18.52 7.36 -5.32
CA TRP A 124 -19.24 6.62 -4.27
C TRP A 124 -18.78 7.05 -2.88
N VAL A 125 -17.48 7.31 -2.68
CA VAL A 125 -16.97 7.90 -1.43
C VAL A 125 -17.60 9.27 -1.18
N ASN A 126 -17.61 10.15 -2.19
CA ASN A 126 -18.19 11.50 -2.08
C ASN A 126 -19.70 11.47 -1.76
N LYS A 127 -20.41 10.44 -2.23
CA LYS A 127 -21.82 10.19 -1.94
C LYS A 127 -22.06 9.45 -0.63
N GLN A 128 -21.00 9.15 0.13
CA GLN A 128 -21.04 8.40 1.38
C GLN A 128 -21.63 6.99 1.21
N ILE A 129 -21.49 6.41 0.01
CA ILE A 129 -21.88 5.04 -0.29
C ILE A 129 -20.81 4.07 0.22
N LEU A 130 -19.53 4.45 0.08
CA LEU A 130 -18.37 3.71 0.58
C LEU A 130 -17.53 4.60 1.51
N THR A 131 -16.85 3.98 2.46
CA THR A 131 -15.70 4.61 3.14
C THR A 131 -14.48 4.63 2.21
N LEU A 132 -13.45 5.41 2.57
CA LEU A 132 -12.22 5.47 1.80
C LEU A 132 -11.47 4.14 1.81
N GLU A 133 -11.36 3.49 2.98
CA GLU A 133 -10.87 2.11 3.12
C GLU A 133 -11.58 1.13 2.16
N GLN A 134 -12.92 1.15 2.13
CA GLN A 134 -13.71 0.27 1.26
C GLN A 134 -13.47 0.56 -0.22
N ALA A 135 -13.37 1.83 -0.60
CA ALA A 135 -13.06 2.25 -1.95
C ALA A 135 -11.68 1.77 -2.40
N VAL A 136 -10.66 1.90 -1.56
CA VAL A 136 -9.31 1.40 -1.84
C VAL A 136 -9.34 -0.11 -2.02
N TYR A 137 -10.03 -0.84 -1.14
CA TYR A 137 -10.16 -2.30 -1.27
C TYR A 137 -10.76 -2.71 -2.62
N VAL A 138 -11.86 -2.07 -3.05
CA VAL A 138 -12.53 -2.34 -4.34
C VAL A 138 -11.60 -2.04 -5.52
N LEU A 139 -10.82 -0.96 -5.46
CA LEU A 139 -9.91 -0.57 -6.54
C LEU A 139 -8.73 -1.54 -6.71
N LEU A 140 -8.26 -2.14 -5.62
CA LEU A 140 -7.15 -3.09 -5.61
C LEU A 140 -7.59 -4.52 -5.90
N TYR A 141 -8.75 -4.93 -5.39
CA TYR A 141 -9.21 -6.32 -5.42
C TYR A 141 -10.62 -6.45 -6.04
N PRO A 142 -10.79 -6.16 -7.34
CA PRO A 142 -12.09 -6.19 -7.99
C PRO A 142 -12.75 -7.59 -7.94
N GLU A 143 -11.96 -8.65 -8.05
CA GLU A 143 -12.45 -10.04 -8.00
C GLU A 143 -12.87 -10.50 -6.59
N ALA A 144 -12.29 -9.93 -5.53
CA ALA A 144 -12.72 -10.23 -4.16
C ALA A 144 -14.13 -9.71 -3.87
N SER A 145 -14.57 -8.68 -4.61
CA SER A 145 -15.93 -8.15 -4.54
C SER A 145 -16.96 -9.13 -5.15
N ALA A 146 -16.56 -9.93 -6.15
CA ALA A 146 -17.39 -10.96 -6.75
C ALA A 146 -17.55 -12.20 -5.85
N ALA A 147 -16.65 -12.41 -4.88
CA ALA A 147 -16.74 -13.49 -3.90
C ALA A 147 -17.71 -13.20 -2.73
N LEU A 148 -18.30 -12.00 -2.69
CA LEU A 148 -19.33 -11.60 -1.72
C LEU A 148 -20.77 -11.79 -2.24
N GLU A 149 -20.93 -12.35 -3.46
CA GLU A 149 -22.22 -12.76 -4.03
C GLU A 149 -22.63 -14.19 -3.63
#